data_AF-A0A6J6Q6J6-F1
#
_entry.id   AF-A0A6J6Q6J6-F1
#
_cell.length_a   1.000
_cell.length_b   1.000
_cell.length_c   1.000
_cell.angle_alpha   90.00
_cell.angle_beta   90.00
_cell.angle_gamma   90.00
#
_symmetry.space_group_name_H-M   'P 1'
#
loop_
_entity.id
_entity.type
_entity.pdbx_description
1 polymer ?
#
loop_
_entity_poly.entity_id
_entity_poly.type
_entity_poly.pdbx_seq_one_letter_code
_entity_poly.pdbx_strand_id
1 'polypeptide(L)'
;MTQKLDRSPTPKEIAKHLGVTVDEVAEALESNAAYSTVSLDSGSDESPTIGDSVGSLDEALEGVEYRESLKPLLAALDDREKRILQMRFFDNLSQSQIATELGISQMHVSRILTKVLSQLRTGLVEN
;
A
#
# COMPACT_ATOMS: atom_id res chain seq x y z
N MET A 1 -17.64 -17.22 3.93
CA MET A 1 -17.39 -16.54 5.21
C MET A 1 -16.11 -15.76 5.05
N THR A 2 -16.21 -14.44 4.88
CA THR A 2 -15.22 -13.40 5.21
C THR A 2 -15.85 -12.08 4.77
N GLN A 3 -16.53 -11.39 5.69
CA GLN A 3 -16.80 -9.96 5.52
C GLN A 3 -15.48 -9.26 5.80
N LYS A 4 -14.66 -9.04 4.76
CA LYS A 4 -13.42 -8.28 4.90
C LYS A 4 -13.68 -6.86 4.42
N LEU A 5 -13.74 -5.98 5.42
CA LEU A 5 -13.71 -4.52 5.34
C LEU A 5 -14.66 -3.91 4.30
N ASP A 6 -15.80 -3.42 4.79
CA ASP A 6 -16.73 -2.54 4.05
C ASP A 6 -16.10 -1.16 3.72
N ARG A 7 -14.76 -1.08 3.72
CA ARG A 7 -13.98 0.14 3.49
C ARG A 7 -12.65 -0.19 2.81
N SER A 8 -12.18 0.74 1.98
CA SER A 8 -10.86 0.64 1.39
C SER A 8 -9.74 0.72 2.44
N PRO A 9 -8.64 -0.06 2.30
CA PRO A 9 -7.49 0.05 3.17
C PRO A 9 -6.88 1.45 3.05
N THR A 10 -6.58 2.00 4.20
CA THR A 10 -5.96 3.30 4.40
C THR A 10 -4.46 3.23 4.13
N PRO A 11 -3.82 4.34 3.73
CA PRO A 11 -2.36 4.42 3.62
C PRO A 11 -1.63 3.99 4.89
N LYS A 12 -2.25 4.18 6.07
CA LYS A 12 -1.71 3.76 7.37
C LYS A 12 -1.64 2.24 7.51
N GLU A 13 -2.66 1.52 7.06
CA GLU A 13 -2.68 0.05 7.10
C GLU A 13 -1.62 -0.54 6.16
N ILE A 14 -1.52 0.01 4.94
CA ILE A 14 -0.49 -0.36 3.96
C ILE A 14 0.91 -0.08 4.53
N ALA A 15 1.13 1.11 5.10
CA ALA A 15 2.41 1.51 5.68
C ALA A 15 2.83 0.62 6.86
N LYS A 16 1.91 0.36 7.80
CA LYS A 16 2.14 -0.54 8.95
C LYS A 16 2.59 -1.93 8.51
N HIS A 17 2.10 -2.41 7.36
CA HIS A 17 2.37 -3.75 6.86
C HIS A 17 3.62 -3.84 5.98
N LEU A 18 3.89 -2.80 5.19
CA LEU A 18 5.13 -2.67 4.45
C LEU A 18 6.32 -2.28 5.36
N GLY A 19 6.06 -1.87 6.61
CA GLY A 19 7.08 -1.49 7.59
C GLY A 19 7.61 -0.07 7.40
N VAL A 20 6.79 0.81 6.84
CA VAL A 20 7.21 2.12 6.29
C VAL A 20 6.34 3.24 6.84
N THR A 21 6.65 4.48 6.47
CA THR A 21 5.86 5.62 6.89
C THR A 21 4.59 5.79 6.06
N VAL A 22 3.56 6.39 6.66
CA VAL A 22 2.30 6.69 5.97
C VAL A 22 2.55 7.70 4.83
N ASP A 23 3.44 8.66 5.05
CA ASP A 23 3.78 9.70 4.08
C ASP A 23 4.38 9.11 2.80
N GLU A 24 5.24 8.09 2.90
CA GLU A 24 5.83 7.43 1.73
C GLU A 24 4.80 6.69 0.89
N VAL A 25 3.80 6.08 1.54
CA VAL A 25 2.69 5.43 0.84
C VAL A 25 1.77 6.47 0.22
N ALA A 26 1.47 7.56 0.94
CA ALA A 26 0.62 8.64 0.46
C ALA A 26 1.23 9.34 -0.77
N GLU A 27 2.50 9.73 -0.71
CA GLU A 27 3.23 10.38 -1.80
C GLU A 27 3.18 9.53 -3.09
N ALA A 28 3.40 8.22 -2.94
CA ALA A 28 3.39 7.31 -4.08
C ALA A 28 1.98 7.10 -4.66
N LEU A 29 0.92 7.12 -3.83
CA LEU A 29 -0.46 7.01 -4.28
C LEU A 29 -0.99 8.31 -4.91
N GLU A 30 -0.63 9.47 -4.35
CA GLU A 30 -0.94 10.79 -4.92
C GLU A 30 -0.31 10.96 -6.31
N SER A 31 0.91 10.46 -6.47
CA SER A 31 1.57 10.38 -7.77
C SER A 31 0.74 9.55 -8.78
N ASN A 32 -0.01 8.53 -8.35
CA ASN A 32 -0.92 7.79 -9.24
C ASN A 32 -2.10 8.65 -9.67
N ALA A 33 -2.76 9.30 -8.69
CA ALA A 33 -3.97 10.08 -8.91
C ALA A 33 -3.75 11.25 -9.88
N ALA A 34 -2.56 11.86 -9.84
CA ALA A 34 -2.15 12.90 -10.79
C ALA A 34 -2.08 12.40 -12.25
N TYR A 35 -1.74 11.12 -12.47
CA TYR A 35 -1.76 10.47 -13.78
C TYR A 35 -3.08 9.74 -14.08
N SER A 36 -3.90 9.46 -13.06
CA SER A 36 -5.18 8.74 -13.15
C SER A 36 -6.39 9.68 -13.09
N THR A 37 -6.30 10.90 -13.62
CA THR A 37 -7.39 11.90 -13.68
C THR A 37 -8.66 11.46 -14.43
N VAL A 38 -8.85 10.17 -14.67
CA VAL A 38 -10.15 9.55 -14.95
C VAL A 38 -10.41 8.41 -13.96
N SER A 39 -10.89 8.74 -12.76
CA SER A 39 -12.08 8.10 -12.19
C SER A 39 -12.58 8.93 -11.01
N LEU A 40 -13.64 9.70 -11.27
CA LEU A 40 -14.51 10.24 -10.24
C LEU A 40 -15.17 9.10 -9.45
N ASP A 41 -15.47 9.44 -8.20
CA ASP A 41 -16.53 8.93 -7.34
C ASP A 41 -16.21 7.76 -6.39
N SER A 42 -16.02 8.12 -5.11
CA SER A 42 -16.58 7.37 -3.99
C SER A 42 -16.74 8.30 -2.77
N GLY A 43 -17.95 8.83 -2.57
CA GLY A 43 -18.48 9.19 -1.24
C GLY A 43 -18.57 7.94 -0.35
N SER A 44 -18.81 7.98 0.97
CA SER A 44 -19.41 8.98 1.85
C SER A 44 -19.03 8.68 3.32
N ASP A 45 -19.35 9.61 4.21
CA ASP A 45 -19.45 9.58 5.68
C ASP A 45 -19.50 8.22 6.43
N GLU A 46 -18.76 8.10 7.54
CA GLU A 46 -19.36 8.02 8.89
C GLU A 46 -18.31 8.17 10.01
N SER A 47 -18.74 8.74 11.14
CA SER A 47 -17.93 9.19 12.28
C SER A 47 -17.51 8.04 13.21
N PRO A 48 -16.31 8.04 13.83
CA PRO A 48 -16.02 7.03 14.85
C PRO A 48 -16.45 7.50 16.24
N THR A 49 -17.32 6.70 16.86
CA THR A 49 -17.47 6.65 18.32
C THR A 49 -16.81 5.35 18.76
N ILE A 50 -15.69 5.38 19.48
CA ILE A 50 -15.03 4.15 19.95
C ILE A 50 -14.96 4.15 21.47
N GLY A 51 -15.63 3.13 22.04
CA GLY A 51 -15.49 2.68 23.41
C GLY A 51 -14.17 1.93 23.63
N ASP A 52 -13.57 2.19 24.78
CA ASP A 52 -12.12 2.19 24.98
C ASP A 52 -11.56 0.89 25.60
N SER A 53 -12.07 -0.30 25.23
CA SER A 53 -11.58 -1.55 25.87
C SER A 53 -11.62 -2.84 25.03
N VAL A 54 -11.93 -2.76 23.73
CA VAL A 54 -11.93 -3.91 22.79
C VAL A 54 -10.85 -3.77 21.69
N GLY A 55 -10.02 -2.72 21.70
CA GLY A 55 -9.12 -2.43 20.58
C GLY A 55 -7.92 -3.37 20.41
N SER A 56 -7.39 -3.97 21.48
CA SER A 56 -6.08 -4.65 21.41
C SER A 56 -6.12 -6.06 20.81
N LEU A 57 -7.21 -6.80 20.99
CA LEU A 57 -7.33 -8.16 20.43
C LEU A 57 -7.75 -8.07 18.95
N ASP A 58 -8.68 -7.17 18.64
CA ASP A 58 -9.15 -6.91 17.29
C ASP A 58 -8.04 -6.35 16.39
N GLU A 59 -7.21 -5.42 16.86
CA GLU A 59 -6.11 -4.87 16.03
C GLU A 59 -5.03 -5.92 15.71
N ALA A 60 -4.81 -6.89 16.59
CA ALA A 60 -3.88 -7.98 16.37
C ALA A 60 -4.43 -9.02 15.37
N LEU A 61 -5.72 -9.35 15.47
CA LEU A 61 -6.42 -10.24 14.54
C LEU A 61 -6.54 -9.62 13.14
N GLU A 62 -6.96 -8.34 13.07
CA GLU A 62 -7.03 -7.56 11.84
C GLU A 62 -5.65 -7.48 11.15
N GLY A 63 -4.58 -7.23 11.92
CA GLY A 63 -3.22 -7.23 11.39
C GLY A 63 -2.73 -8.59 10.89
N VAL A 64 -3.23 -9.71 11.42
CA VAL A 64 -2.93 -11.06 10.90
C VAL A 64 -3.71 -11.33 9.62
N GLU A 65 -4.97 -10.92 9.56
CA GLU A 65 -5.85 -11.09 8.40
C GLU A 65 -5.35 -10.34 7.16
N TYR A 66 -4.89 -9.09 7.34
CA TYR A 66 -4.27 -8.31 6.27
C TYR A 66 -2.91 -8.88 5.83
N ARG A 67 -2.11 -9.43 6.74
CA ARG A 67 -0.83 -10.09 6.38
C ARG A 67 -1.03 -11.30 5.49
N GLU A 68 -2.02 -12.14 5.77
CA GLU A 68 -2.31 -13.29 4.92
C GLU A 68 -2.87 -12.86 3.57
N SER A 69 -3.66 -11.77 3.50
CA SER A 69 -4.13 -11.20 2.23
C SER A 69 -3.01 -10.55 1.40
N LEU A 70 -1.99 -9.96 2.01
CA LEU A 70 -0.91 -9.26 1.30
C LEU A 70 0.11 -10.22 0.66
N LYS A 71 0.37 -11.37 1.28
CA LYS A 71 1.32 -12.39 0.77
C LYS A 71 1.06 -12.80 -0.70
N PRO A 72 -0.16 -13.21 -1.11
CA PRO A 72 -0.41 -13.58 -2.50
C PRO A 72 -0.27 -12.38 -3.46
N LEU A 73 -0.61 -11.17 -3.02
CA LEU A 73 -0.45 -9.96 -3.83
C LEU A 73 1.02 -9.63 -4.08
N LEU A 74 1.87 -9.70 -3.05
CA LEU A 74 3.32 -9.56 -3.19
C LEU A 74 3.92 -10.68 -4.03
N ALA A 75 3.40 -11.91 -3.92
CA ALA A 75 3.87 -13.04 -4.72
C ALA A 75 3.56 -12.87 -6.21
N ALA A 76 2.45 -12.20 -6.55
CA ALA A 76 2.02 -11.94 -7.93
C ALA A 76 2.83 -10.83 -8.64
N LEU A 77 3.57 -10.00 -7.90
CA LEU A 77 4.46 -9.00 -8.48
C LEU A 77 5.59 -9.64 -9.29
N ASP A 78 6.04 -8.97 -10.34
CA ASP A 78 7.22 -9.44 -11.07
C ASP A 78 8.52 -9.22 -10.25
N ASP A 79 9.61 -9.86 -10.67
CA ASP A 79 10.88 -9.81 -9.93
C ASP A 79 11.44 -8.38 -9.84
N ARG A 80 11.16 -7.54 -10.83
CA ARG A 80 11.63 -6.16 -10.86
C ARG A 80 10.84 -5.30 -9.88
N GLU A 81 9.52 -5.45 -9.84
CA GLU A 81 8.61 -4.79 -8.90
C GLU A 81 8.97 -5.19 -7.46
N LYS A 82 9.16 -6.49 -7.19
CA LYS A 82 9.63 -7.00 -5.89
C LYS A 82 10.97 -6.40 -5.50
N ARG A 83 11.93 -6.36 -6.43
CA ARG A 83 13.26 -5.81 -6.17
C ARG A 83 13.21 -4.31 -5.87
N ILE A 84 12.39 -3.55 -6.59
CA ILE A 84 12.19 -2.11 -6.34
C ILE A 84 11.52 -1.88 -4.98
N LEU A 85 10.50 -2.66 -4.61
CA LEU A 85 9.90 -2.61 -3.26
C LEU A 85 10.92 -2.93 -2.17
N GLN A 86 11.72 -3.99 -2.37
CA GLN A 86 12.77 -4.38 -1.43
C GLN A 86 13.74 -3.22 -1.20
N MET A 87 14.30 -2.67 -2.28
CA MET A 87 15.25 -1.58 -2.18
C MET A 87 14.64 -0.34 -1.54
N ARG A 88 13.38 -0.03 -1.87
CA ARG A 88 12.71 1.15 -1.33
C ARG A 88 12.40 1.02 0.15
N PHE A 89 11.85 -0.11 0.56
CA PHE A 89 11.19 -0.24 1.86
C PHE A 89 11.94 -1.11 2.88
N PHE A 90 12.88 -1.94 2.43
CA PHE A 90 13.73 -2.76 3.31
C PHE A 90 15.17 -2.25 3.33
N ASP A 91 15.71 -1.85 2.17
CA ASP A 91 17.07 -1.31 2.07
C ASP A 91 17.11 0.22 2.29
N ASN A 92 15.95 0.87 2.48
CA ASN A 92 15.78 2.32 2.69
C ASN A 92 16.47 3.19 1.62
N LEU A 93 16.52 2.73 0.37
CA LEU A 93 17.06 3.49 -0.74
C LEU A 93 16.05 4.53 -1.25
N SER A 94 16.53 5.74 -1.51
CA SER A 94 15.75 6.75 -2.20
C SER A 94 15.44 6.30 -3.64
N GLN A 95 14.38 6.86 -4.24
CA GLN A 95 14.05 6.53 -5.64
C GLN A 95 15.19 6.90 -6.61
N SER A 96 16.00 7.91 -6.30
CA SER A 96 17.18 8.27 -7.10
C SER A 96 18.35 7.31 -6.91
N GLN A 97 18.55 6.76 -5.72
CA GLN A 97 19.53 5.70 -5.46
C GLN A 97 19.12 4.41 -6.18
N ILE A 98 17.84 4.03 -6.12
CA ILE A 98 17.29 2.88 -6.86
C ILE A 98 17.46 3.07 -8.36
N ALA A 99 17.19 4.27 -8.87
CA ALA A 99 17.34 4.60 -10.27
C ALA A 99 18.79 4.42 -10.75
N THR A 100 19.74 4.84 -9.92
CA THR A 100 21.18 4.68 -10.16
C THR A 100 21.56 3.19 -10.18
N GLU A 101 21.13 2.42 -9.18
CA GLU A 101 21.40 0.98 -9.06
C GLU A 101 20.86 0.19 -10.25
N LEU A 102 19.66 0.54 -10.74
CA LEU A 102 18.99 -0.16 -11.83
C LEU A 102 19.27 0.41 -13.23
N GLY A 103 20.05 1.49 -13.34
CA GLY A 103 20.34 2.15 -14.62
C GLY A 103 19.10 2.69 -15.33
N ILE A 104 18.10 3.18 -14.59
CA ILE A 104 16.88 3.79 -15.12
C ILE A 104 16.66 5.19 -14.55
N SER A 105 15.66 5.92 -15.05
CA SER A 105 15.31 7.22 -14.49
C SER A 105 14.57 7.08 -13.16
N GLN A 106 14.76 8.06 -12.25
CA GLN A 106 13.99 8.14 -11.00
C GLN A 106 12.48 8.23 -11.26
N MET A 107 12.06 8.91 -12.34
CA MET A 107 10.66 8.94 -12.77
C MET A 107 10.12 7.55 -13.13
N HIS A 108 10.94 6.68 -13.73
CA HIS A 108 10.54 5.31 -14.01
C HIS A 108 10.39 4.50 -12.72
N VAL A 109 11.29 4.66 -11.75
CA VAL A 109 11.17 4.05 -10.42
C VAL A 109 9.90 4.50 -9.72
N SER A 110 9.65 5.82 -9.70
CA SER A 110 8.43 6.43 -9.15
C SER A 110 7.18 5.79 -9.74
N ARG A 111 7.09 5.72 -11.08
CA ARG A 111 5.94 5.13 -11.78
C ARG A 111 5.71 3.66 -11.41
N ILE A 112 6.78 2.88 -11.25
CA ILE A 112 6.67 1.46 -10.84
C ILE A 112 6.14 1.37 -9.40
N LEU A 113 6.74 2.10 -8.46
CA LEU A 113 6.31 2.10 -7.05
C LEU A 113 4.84 2.50 -6.91
N THR A 114 4.44 3.56 -7.60
CA THR A 114 3.06 4.04 -7.67
C THR A 114 2.10 2.97 -8.18
N LYS A 115 2.42 2.33 -9.31
CA LYS A 115 1.60 1.24 -9.88
C LYS A 115 1.47 0.08 -8.90
N VAL A 116 2.58 -0.39 -8.34
CA VAL A 116 2.62 -1.53 -7.43
C VAL A 116 1.82 -1.26 -6.16
N LEU A 117 2.00 -0.10 -5.52
CA LEU A 117 1.25 0.27 -4.32
C LEU A 117 -0.24 0.40 -4.59
N SER A 118 -0.63 0.90 -5.76
CA SER A 118 -2.03 0.91 -6.17
C SER A 118 -2.59 -0.51 -6.34
N GLN A 119 -1.84 -1.42 -6.94
CA GLN A 119 -2.25 -2.82 -7.10
C GLN A 119 -2.38 -3.53 -5.75
N LEU A 120 -1.43 -3.33 -4.84
CA LEU A 120 -1.50 -3.88 -3.49
C LEU A 120 -2.72 -3.33 -2.74
N ARG A 121 -3.01 -2.03 -2.85
CA ARG A 121 -4.21 -1.42 -2.26
C ARG A 121 -5.49 -2.05 -2.80
N THR A 122 -5.65 -2.11 -4.13
CA THR A 122 -6.85 -2.67 -4.76
C THR A 122 -7.02 -4.14 -4.40
N GLY A 123 -5.96 -4.94 -4.44
CA GLY A 123 -6.02 -6.36 -4.10
C GLY A 123 -6.34 -6.65 -2.63
N LEU A 124 -6.17 -5.68 -1.73
CA LEU A 124 -6.61 -5.77 -0.34
C LEU A 124 -8.09 -5.39 -0.16
N VAL A 125 -8.71 -4.69 -1.12
CA VAL A 125 -10.16 -4.39 -1.15
C VAL A 125 -10.96 -5.55 -1.74
N GLU A 126 -10.41 -6.18 -2.78
CA GLU A 126 -11.12 -7.20 -3.56
C GLU A 126 -11.02 -8.63 -2.98
N ASN A 127 -10.32 -8.83 -1.85
CA ASN A 127 -10.07 -10.14 -1.21
C ASN A 127 -10.76 -10.32 0.15
#